data_AF-A0A2V9PEV7-F1
#
_entry.id   AF-A0A2V9PEV7-F1
#
_cell.length_a   1.000
_cell.length_b   1.000
_cell.length_c   1.000
_cell.angle_alpha   90.00
_cell.angle_beta   90.00
_cell.angle_gamma   90.00
#
_symmetry.space_group_name_H-M   'P 1'
#
loop_
_entity.id
_entity.type
_entity.pdbx_description
1 polymer ?
#
loop_
_entity_poly.entity_id
_entity_poly.type
_entity_poly.pdbx_seq_one_letter_code
_entity_poly.pdbx_strand_id
1 'polypeptide(L)'
;MIRRRDFLRASATVGGLAFVRNFLPVAFAQSSSSARVEIVLDEPLGTISPNIYGHFTENLSGVIYDGIWVGEDSKVPNVYGIRKALVDEMRKIKPALVRFPGGCFADSYDWRDGIGPREKRPRRTNFWAFGDSLPAPATHRYDPNLFGTNEFVQFCRLIGGQPYLAANVRSLPAEELYRWVEYCNSPAGSTTLADERSAAGFKEPFNVRYWGVGNESWGCGGNFTAQEYAVEYRRYTTWVPGFG
;
A
#
# COMPACT_ATOMS: atom_id res chain seq x y z
N MET A 1 -25.03 76.04 15.78
CA MET A 1 -24.05 74.98 15.51
C MET A 1 -24.34 73.81 16.44
N ILE A 2 -25.13 72.84 15.98
CA ILE A 2 -25.56 71.66 16.75
C ILE A 2 -24.57 70.52 16.45
N ARG A 3 -24.04 69.88 17.49
CA ARG A 3 -22.98 68.86 17.34
C ARG A 3 -23.61 67.52 16.93
N ARG A 4 -22.96 66.84 15.98
CA ARG A 4 -23.34 65.55 15.39
C ARG A 4 -23.56 64.39 16.39
N ARG A 5 -23.17 64.57 17.66
CA ARG A 5 -23.33 63.59 18.75
C ARG A 5 -24.68 63.69 19.48
N ASP A 6 -25.40 64.80 19.34
CA ASP A 6 -26.69 65.01 20.02
C ASP A 6 -27.88 64.49 19.18
N PHE A 7 -27.71 64.40 17.85
CA PHE A 7 -28.72 63.81 16.94
C PHE A 7 -28.84 62.28 17.08
N LEU A 8 -27.74 61.58 17.38
CA LEU A 8 -27.72 60.12 17.47
C LEU A 8 -28.25 59.56 18.81
N ARG A 9 -28.42 60.39 19.84
CA ARG A 9 -28.96 59.95 21.14
C ARG A 9 -30.47 60.12 21.27
N ALA A 10 -31.12 60.88 20.38
CA ALA A 10 -32.57 61.13 20.42
C ALA A 10 -33.40 60.16 19.57
N SER A 11 -32.78 59.23 18.82
CA SER A 11 -33.51 58.27 17.97
C SER A 11 -33.63 56.87 18.60
N ALA A 12 -33.31 56.74 19.89
CA ALA A 12 -33.51 55.51 20.64
C ALA A 12 -34.76 55.63 21.53
N THR A 13 -35.94 55.91 20.98
CA THR A 13 -37.21 55.51 21.61
C THR A 13 -38.43 55.75 20.72
N VAL A 14 -39.27 54.71 20.64
CA VAL A 14 -40.67 54.69 20.17
C VAL A 14 -40.92 54.51 18.66
N GLY A 15 -41.43 53.33 18.30
CA GLY A 15 -42.39 53.22 17.19
C GLY A 15 -42.36 51.93 16.35
N GLY A 16 -43.11 50.91 16.78
CA GLY A 16 -43.57 49.77 15.95
C GLY A 16 -42.59 48.59 15.92
N LEU A 17 -42.74 47.49 16.68
CA LEU A 17 -43.91 46.63 16.84
C LEU A 17 -44.64 46.40 15.51
N ALA A 18 -44.49 45.17 15.00
CA ALA A 18 -45.14 44.55 13.84
C ALA A 18 -44.41 44.64 12.49
N PHE A 19 -43.26 43.97 12.34
CA PHE A 19 -42.86 43.23 11.12
C PHE A 19 -41.56 42.44 11.37
N VAL A 20 -41.60 41.41 12.22
CA VAL A 20 -40.54 40.38 12.24
C VAL A 20 -41.21 39.01 12.29
N ARG A 21 -41.73 38.61 11.14
CA ARG A 21 -42.29 37.28 10.90
C ARG A 21 -41.12 36.37 10.53
N ASN A 22 -40.83 35.42 11.41
CA ASN A 22 -40.13 34.15 11.14
C ASN A 22 -38.69 34.18 10.61
N PHE A 23 -37.77 34.78 11.37
CA PHE A 23 -36.40 34.23 11.41
C PHE A 23 -35.99 34.08 12.88
N LEU A 24 -36.47 33.00 13.51
CA LEU A 24 -35.79 32.48 14.69
C LEU A 24 -34.39 32.10 14.22
N PRO A 25 -33.31 32.70 14.77
CA PRO A 25 -32.02 32.07 14.63
C PRO A 25 -32.18 30.75 15.38
N VAL A 26 -32.18 29.63 14.66
CA VAL A 26 -31.88 28.35 15.29
C VAL A 26 -30.42 28.49 15.72
N ALA A 27 -30.21 29.09 16.88
CA ALA A 27 -28.95 29.01 17.58
C ALA A 27 -28.83 27.53 17.96
N PHE A 28 -28.14 26.77 17.12
CA PHE A 28 -27.60 25.49 17.53
C PHE A 28 -26.71 25.78 18.74
N ALA A 29 -27.24 25.59 19.93
CA ALA A 29 -26.42 25.51 21.12
C ALA A 29 -25.46 24.35 20.85
N GLN A 30 -24.19 24.67 20.60
CA GLN A 30 -23.13 23.68 20.71
C GLN A 30 -23.15 23.24 22.17
N SER A 31 -23.83 22.12 22.45
CA SER A 31 -23.62 21.38 23.68
C SER A 31 -22.13 21.03 23.69
N SER A 32 -21.36 21.77 24.47
CA SER A 32 -19.98 21.44 24.77
C SER A 32 -20.04 20.16 25.59
N SER A 33 -19.90 19.02 24.93
CA SER A 33 -19.63 17.78 25.64
C SER A 33 -18.25 17.92 26.28
N SER A 34 -18.21 17.96 27.61
CA SER A 34 -16.94 17.95 28.33
C SER A 34 -16.32 16.57 28.24
N ALA A 35 -15.20 16.43 27.55
CA ALA A 35 -14.37 15.24 27.60
C ALA A 35 -13.24 15.46 28.62
N ARG A 36 -12.98 14.46 29.47
CA ARG A 36 -11.80 14.44 30.35
C ARG A 36 -10.80 13.41 29.81
N VAL A 37 -9.57 13.83 29.60
CA VAL A 37 -8.43 12.98 29.22
C VAL A 37 -7.36 13.10 30.30
N GLU A 38 -6.81 11.96 30.73
CA GLU A 38 -5.72 11.89 31.70
C GLU A 38 -4.55 11.14 31.05
N ILE A 39 -3.34 11.71 31.13
CA ILE A 39 -2.12 11.15 30.53
C ILE A 39 -1.17 10.82 31.67
N VAL A 40 -0.90 9.53 31.87
CA VAL A 40 0.00 9.03 32.91
C VAL A 40 1.35 8.73 32.26
N LEU A 41 2.35 9.57 32.51
CA LEU A 41 3.66 9.49 31.85
C LEU A 41 4.57 8.40 32.43
N ASP A 42 4.37 8.04 33.70
CA ASP A 42 5.22 7.10 34.44
C ASP A 42 4.74 5.64 34.36
N GLU A 43 3.74 5.36 33.52
CA GLU A 43 3.16 4.03 33.31
C GLU A 43 3.27 3.60 31.84
N PRO A 44 4.45 3.15 31.37
CA PRO A 44 4.62 2.72 29.98
C PRO A 44 3.87 1.42 29.70
N LEU A 45 2.93 1.44 28.75
CA LEU A 45 2.14 0.26 28.35
C LEU A 45 2.84 -0.65 27.34
N GLY A 46 3.79 -0.11 26.57
CA GLY A 46 4.53 -0.86 25.56
C GLY A 46 5.04 0.02 24.41
N THR A 47 5.73 -0.61 23.46
CA THR A 47 6.24 0.06 22.25
C THR A 47 5.20 0.00 21.15
N ILE A 48 4.79 1.16 20.62
CA ILE A 48 4.01 1.22 19.38
C ILE A 48 4.91 0.75 18.24
N SER A 49 4.63 -0.44 17.70
CA SER A 49 5.43 -1.01 16.63
C SER A 49 5.42 -0.10 15.40
N PRO A 50 6.57 0.20 14.79
CA PRO A 50 6.62 1.01 13.57
C PRO A 50 5.84 0.35 12.42
N ASN A 51 5.67 -0.99 12.45
CA ASN A 51 4.92 -1.73 11.43
C ASN A 51 3.42 -1.40 11.40
N ILE A 52 2.88 -0.75 12.43
CA ILE A 52 1.50 -0.21 12.41
C ILE A 52 1.35 0.82 11.28
N TYR A 53 2.44 1.51 10.91
CA TYR A 53 2.50 2.46 9.81
C TYR A 53 3.00 1.82 8.50
N GLY A 54 2.72 0.52 8.31
CA GLY A 54 3.00 -0.17 7.05
C GLY A 54 2.12 0.33 5.91
N HIS A 55 2.62 0.19 4.68
CA HIS A 55 1.88 0.53 3.47
C HIS A 55 1.56 -0.71 2.64
N PHE A 56 0.66 -0.56 1.68
CA PHE A 56 0.21 -1.62 0.80
C PHE A 56 0.10 -1.09 -0.63
N THR A 57 0.62 -1.86 -1.57
CA THR A 57 0.58 -1.59 -3.01
C THR A 57 0.09 -2.83 -3.73
N GLU A 58 -0.84 -2.64 -4.66
CA GLU A 58 -1.37 -3.70 -5.50
C GLU A 58 -1.15 -3.37 -6.97
N ASN A 59 -0.99 -4.38 -7.83
CA ASN A 59 -1.10 -4.23 -9.29
C ASN A 59 -2.56 -3.90 -9.69
N LEU A 60 -3.00 -2.71 -9.29
CA LEU A 60 -4.36 -2.19 -9.47
C LEU A 60 -4.27 -0.79 -10.09
N SER A 61 -4.85 -0.65 -11.29
CA SER A 61 -4.92 0.64 -12.00
C SER A 61 -3.55 1.32 -12.11
N GLY A 62 -3.46 2.61 -11.74
CA GLY A 62 -2.23 3.41 -11.77
C GLY A 62 -1.35 3.30 -10.52
N VAL A 63 -1.61 2.36 -9.59
CA VAL A 63 -0.82 2.26 -8.35
C VAL A 63 0.63 1.90 -8.67
N ILE A 64 0.85 0.78 -9.37
CA ILE A 64 2.20 0.35 -9.75
C ILE A 64 2.65 1.08 -11.00
N TYR A 65 1.95 0.93 -12.12
CA TYR A 65 2.31 1.58 -13.37
C TYR A 65 1.83 3.03 -13.37
N ASP A 66 2.69 3.96 -13.75
CA ASP A 66 2.57 5.41 -13.51
C ASP A 66 2.87 5.81 -12.06
N GLY A 67 2.20 5.23 -11.07
CA GLY A 67 2.38 5.60 -9.65
C GLY A 67 3.78 5.34 -9.10
N ILE A 68 4.26 4.09 -9.16
CA ILE A 68 5.60 3.70 -8.70
C ILE A 68 6.56 3.57 -9.89
N TRP A 69 6.22 2.73 -10.85
CA TRP A 69 7.02 2.41 -12.02
C TRP A 69 6.64 3.29 -13.19
N VAL A 70 7.61 4.10 -13.64
CA VAL A 70 7.48 4.94 -14.84
C VAL A 70 8.37 4.45 -15.99
N GLY A 71 9.30 3.53 -15.72
CA GLY A 71 10.28 3.02 -16.67
C GLY A 71 11.56 3.85 -16.72
N GLU A 72 12.69 3.20 -16.98
CA GLU A 72 14.02 3.83 -16.94
C GLU A 72 14.15 4.96 -17.98
N ASP A 73 13.62 4.75 -19.18
CA ASP A 73 13.64 5.72 -20.29
C ASP A 73 12.52 6.78 -20.23
N SER A 74 11.80 6.86 -19.10
CA SER A 74 10.70 7.81 -18.94
C SER A 74 11.17 9.25 -18.88
N LYS A 75 10.37 10.17 -19.44
CA LYS A 75 10.54 11.62 -19.23
C LYS A 75 10.22 12.05 -17.79
N VAL A 76 9.49 11.23 -17.04
CA VAL A 76 9.24 11.46 -15.62
C VAL A 76 10.53 11.18 -14.85
N PRO A 77 11.02 12.12 -14.01
CA PRO A 77 12.23 11.91 -13.22
C PRO A 77 12.14 10.63 -12.39
N ASN A 78 13.12 9.74 -12.57
CA ASN A 78 13.11 8.41 -12.00
C ASN A 78 14.51 7.98 -11.50
N VAL A 79 14.52 6.96 -10.66
CA VAL A 79 15.73 6.26 -10.18
C VAL A 79 15.50 4.78 -10.48
N TYR A 80 16.26 4.21 -11.42
CA TYR A 80 16.07 2.82 -11.91
C TYR A 80 14.63 2.53 -12.37
N GLY A 81 13.96 3.49 -13.01
CA GLY A 81 12.58 3.37 -13.49
C GLY A 81 11.50 3.63 -12.44
N ILE A 82 11.88 3.85 -11.18
CA ILE A 82 10.98 4.18 -10.07
C ILE A 82 10.84 5.70 -9.95
N ARG A 83 9.61 6.21 -9.89
CA ARG A 83 9.29 7.64 -9.82
C ARG A 83 10.01 8.32 -8.65
N LYS A 84 10.90 9.27 -8.95
CA LYS A 84 11.76 9.92 -7.94
C LYS A 84 10.95 10.71 -6.91
N ALA A 85 9.92 11.45 -7.36
CA ALA A 85 9.08 12.24 -6.48
C ALA A 85 8.39 11.37 -5.39
N LEU A 86 7.93 10.18 -5.76
CA LEU A 86 7.35 9.24 -4.80
C LEU A 86 8.40 8.82 -3.76
N VAL A 87 9.60 8.45 -4.20
CA VAL A 87 10.69 8.06 -3.29
C VAL A 87 11.03 9.17 -2.31
N ASP A 88 11.16 10.41 -2.80
CA ASP A 88 11.49 11.57 -1.99
C ASP A 88 10.44 11.84 -0.90
N GLU A 89 9.14 11.72 -1.23
CA GLU A 89 8.06 11.90 -0.26
C GLU A 89 7.95 10.73 0.73
N MET A 90 8.06 9.49 0.24
CA MET A 90 8.00 8.31 1.11
C MET A 90 9.12 8.31 2.16
N ARG A 91 10.33 8.75 1.80
CA ARG A 91 11.44 8.88 2.77
C ARG A 91 11.11 9.79 3.96
N LYS A 92 10.30 10.83 3.76
CA LYS A 92 9.94 11.78 4.83
C LYS A 92 9.05 11.13 5.89
N ILE A 93 8.17 10.23 5.47
CA ILE A 93 7.24 9.52 6.37
C ILE A 93 7.83 8.23 6.96
N LYS A 94 9.03 7.82 6.52
CA LYS A 94 9.80 6.69 7.07
C LYS A 94 8.96 5.39 7.15
N PRO A 95 8.47 4.88 6.01
CA PRO A 95 7.61 3.69 5.98
C PRO A 95 8.37 2.50 6.58
N ALA A 96 7.73 1.79 7.52
CA ALA A 96 8.34 0.62 8.14
C ALA A 96 8.44 -0.55 7.15
N LEU A 97 7.35 -0.81 6.42
CA LEU A 97 7.27 -1.87 5.42
C LEU A 97 6.24 -1.52 4.33
N VAL A 98 6.33 -2.20 3.20
CA VAL A 98 5.36 -2.14 2.10
C VAL A 98 4.96 -3.56 1.70
N ARG A 99 3.66 -3.79 1.51
CA ARG A 99 3.11 -5.08 1.03
C ARG A 99 2.90 -5.08 -0.50
N PHE A 100 3.31 -6.15 -1.19
CA PHE A 100 3.20 -6.38 -2.64
C PHE A 100 3.12 -7.89 -2.96
N PRO A 101 2.65 -8.34 -4.13
CA PRO A 101 1.88 -7.62 -5.16
C PRO A 101 0.41 -7.44 -4.77
N GLY A 102 0.07 -8.01 -3.61
CA GLY A 102 -1.06 -7.79 -2.72
C GLY A 102 -2.46 -7.80 -3.30
N GLY A 103 -3.39 -7.57 -2.37
CA GLY A 103 -4.83 -7.75 -2.56
C GLY A 103 -5.17 -9.05 -3.27
N CYS A 104 -6.23 -8.99 -4.05
CA CYS A 104 -6.69 -10.12 -4.84
C CYS A 104 -5.74 -10.48 -5.98
N PHE A 105 -4.96 -9.51 -6.48
CA PHE A 105 -3.97 -9.75 -7.51
C PHE A 105 -2.91 -10.78 -7.07
N ALA A 106 -2.49 -10.77 -5.80
CA ALA A 106 -1.48 -11.69 -5.27
C ALA A 106 -1.81 -13.17 -5.49
N ASP A 107 -3.07 -13.57 -5.31
CA ASP A 107 -3.55 -14.93 -5.51
C ASP A 107 -3.82 -15.27 -7.00
N SER A 108 -3.36 -14.43 -7.92
CA SER A 108 -3.28 -14.72 -9.35
C SER A 108 -1.88 -14.48 -9.92
N TYR A 109 -0.95 -13.99 -9.10
CA TYR A 109 0.40 -13.63 -9.52
C TYR A 109 1.32 -14.84 -9.49
N ASP A 110 2.10 -15.01 -10.56
CA ASP A 110 3.26 -15.90 -10.60
C ASP A 110 4.53 -15.06 -10.50
N TRP A 111 5.28 -15.22 -9.42
CA TRP A 111 6.49 -14.45 -9.16
C TRP A 111 7.59 -14.68 -10.22
N ARG A 112 7.57 -15.82 -10.91
CA ARG A 112 8.48 -16.12 -12.02
C ARG A 112 8.23 -15.25 -13.24
N ASP A 113 6.98 -14.84 -13.45
CA ASP A 113 6.64 -13.92 -14.54
C ASP A 113 7.26 -12.54 -14.34
N GLY A 114 7.53 -12.15 -13.09
CA GLY A 114 8.08 -10.85 -12.69
C GLY A 114 9.60 -10.79 -12.51
N ILE A 115 10.35 -11.82 -12.93
CA ILE A 115 11.83 -11.83 -12.85
C ILE A 115 12.47 -12.06 -14.23
N GLY A 116 13.80 -12.05 -14.27
CA GLY A 116 14.54 -12.18 -15.53
C GLY A 116 14.48 -10.92 -16.42
N PRO A 117 14.96 -11.02 -17.68
CA PRO A 117 14.99 -9.91 -18.62
C PRO A 117 13.57 -9.38 -18.92
N ARG A 118 13.34 -8.08 -18.70
CA ARG A 118 12.00 -7.47 -18.73
C ARG A 118 11.31 -7.64 -20.07
N GLU A 119 12.05 -7.59 -21.17
CA GLU A 119 11.55 -7.75 -22.53
C GLU A 119 11.07 -9.17 -22.85
N LYS A 120 11.42 -10.15 -22.00
CA LYS A 120 10.99 -11.55 -22.12
C LYS A 120 9.88 -11.92 -21.13
N ARG A 121 9.54 -11.02 -20.20
CA ARG A 121 8.50 -11.28 -19.20
C ARG A 121 7.14 -11.38 -19.88
N PRO A 122 6.31 -12.36 -19.51
CA PRO A 122 5.01 -12.54 -20.15
C PRO A 122 4.05 -11.46 -19.69
N ARG A 123 3.14 -11.06 -20.59
CA ARG A 123 1.98 -10.24 -20.24
C ARG A 123 0.84 -11.16 -19.81
N ARG A 124 0.19 -10.85 -18.68
CA ARG A 124 -0.94 -11.61 -18.13
C ARG A 124 -2.21 -10.77 -18.08
N THR A 125 -3.37 -11.42 -18.02
CA THR A 125 -4.61 -10.74 -17.66
C THR A 125 -4.52 -10.29 -16.22
N ASN A 126 -4.79 -9.02 -15.95
CA ASN A 126 -4.81 -8.50 -14.59
C ASN A 126 -6.09 -8.96 -13.87
N PHE A 127 -6.01 -9.28 -12.58
CA PHE A 127 -7.16 -9.66 -11.76
C PHE A 127 -8.33 -8.65 -11.88
N TRP A 128 -8.00 -7.36 -11.96
CA TRP A 128 -8.96 -6.27 -12.02
C TRP A 128 -9.45 -5.92 -13.43
N ALA A 129 -9.09 -6.71 -14.46
CA ALA A 129 -9.38 -6.38 -15.86
C ALA A 129 -10.86 -6.11 -16.19
N PHE A 130 -11.77 -6.60 -15.34
CA PHE A 130 -13.22 -6.47 -15.49
C PHE A 130 -13.90 -5.77 -14.29
N GLY A 131 -13.11 -5.17 -13.38
CA GLY A 131 -13.59 -4.63 -12.11
C GLY A 131 -14.10 -3.19 -12.15
N ASP A 132 -13.67 -2.37 -13.13
CA ASP A 132 -14.07 -0.96 -13.25
C ASP A 132 -14.66 -0.59 -14.62
N SER A 133 -15.58 0.38 -14.61
CA SER A 133 -16.35 0.85 -15.76
C SER A 133 -15.87 2.20 -16.36
N LEU A 134 -14.71 2.70 -15.93
CA LEU A 134 -14.13 4.00 -16.32
C LEU A 134 -12.77 3.83 -17.03
N PRO A 135 -12.20 4.86 -17.71
CA PRO A 135 -11.01 4.68 -18.55
C PRO A 135 -9.77 4.44 -17.70
N ALA A 136 -9.57 3.19 -17.29
CA ALA A 136 -8.36 2.74 -16.63
C ALA A 136 -7.24 2.55 -17.66
N PRO A 137 -5.96 2.74 -17.28
CA PRO A 137 -4.82 2.47 -18.15
C PRO A 137 -4.85 1.04 -18.69
N ALA A 138 -4.22 0.79 -19.85
CA ALA A 138 -4.16 -0.57 -20.42
C ALA A 138 -3.56 -1.60 -19.44
N THR A 139 -2.71 -1.16 -18.52
CA THR A 139 -2.13 -1.98 -17.44
C THR A 139 -3.16 -2.48 -16.42
N HIS A 140 -4.33 -1.84 -16.34
CA HIS A 140 -5.47 -2.31 -15.55
C HIS A 140 -6.08 -3.58 -16.14
N ARG A 141 -6.01 -3.77 -17.46
CA ARG A 141 -6.50 -4.99 -18.12
C ARG A 141 -5.45 -6.07 -18.22
N TYR A 142 -4.21 -5.66 -18.47
CA TYR A 142 -3.10 -6.59 -18.65
C TYR A 142 -1.89 -6.15 -17.85
N ASP A 143 -1.37 -7.04 -17.02
CA ASP A 143 -0.11 -6.80 -16.34
C ASP A 143 1.07 -7.19 -17.26
N PRO A 144 1.93 -6.24 -17.68
CA PRO A 144 3.11 -6.56 -18.48
C PRO A 144 4.27 -7.14 -17.66
N ASN A 145 4.14 -7.27 -16.33
CA ASN A 145 5.18 -7.77 -15.42
C ASN A 145 6.51 -7.00 -15.47
N LEU A 146 6.49 -5.72 -15.86
CA LEU A 146 7.70 -4.89 -15.89
C LEU A 146 8.19 -4.50 -14.49
N PHE A 147 7.30 -4.55 -13.50
CA PHE A 147 7.59 -4.33 -12.09
C PHE A 147 7.29 -5.60 -11.31
N GLY A 148 8.34 -6.37 -10.99
CA GLY A 148 8.22 -7.62 -10.23
C GLY A 148 9.09 -7.59 -8.97
N THR A 149 9.56 -8.77 -8.55
CA THR A 149 10.28 -8.95 -7.27
C THR A 149 11.46 -7.98 -7.11
N ASN A 150 12.28 -7.88 -8.15
CA ASN A 150 13.53 -7.10 -8.10
C ASN A 150 13.26 -5.60 -8.03
N GLU A 151 12.36 -5.12 -8.88
CA GLU A 151 11.96 -3.71 -8.88
C GLU A 151 11.27 -3.32 -7.57
N PHE A 152 10.43 -4.21 -7.02
CA PHE A 152 9.76 -3.97 -5.74
C PHE A 152 10.73 -3.89 -4.55
N VAL A 153 11.70 -4.80 -4.47
CA VAL A 153 12.72 -4.74 -3.41
C VAL A 153 13.60 -3.50 -3.59
N GLN A 154 13.94 -3.12 -4.83
CA GLN A 154 14.66 -1.88 -5.10
C GLN A 154 13.87 -0.65 -4.64
N PHE A 155 12.55 -0.61 -4.88
CA PHE A 155 11.67 0.43 -4.35
C PHE A 155 11.71 0.49 -2.82
N CYS A 156 11.55 -0.65 -2.14
CA CYS A 156 11.63 -0.72 -0.68
C CYS A 156 12.98 -0.19 -0.14
N ARG A 157 14.10 -0.58 -0.76
CA ARG A 157 15.44 -0.07 -0.43
C ARG A 157 15.54 1.45 -0.63
N LEU A 158 15.01 1.97 -1.74
CA LEU A 158 15.04 3.40 -2.03
C LEU A 158 14.27 4.21 -0.97
N ILE A 159 13.11 3.74 -0.51
CA ILE A 159 12.30 4.46 0.49
C ILE A 159 12.71 4.18 1.94
N GLY A 160 13.62 3.24 2.17
CA GLY A 160 14.07 2.81 3.50
C GLY A 160 13.09 1.88 4.23
N GLY A 161 12.15 1.25 3.51
CA GLY A 161 11.16 0.33 4.06
C GLY A 161 11.54 -1.14 3.84
N GLN A 162 10.93 -2.04 4.60
CA GLN A 162 11.08 -3.49 4.41
C GLN A 162 10.07 -4.03 3.38
N PRO A 163 10.47 -4.98 2.51
CA PRO A 163 9.53 -5.69 1.65
C PRO A 163 8.68 -6.68 2.48
N TYR A 164 7.37 -6.68 2.21
CA TYR A 164 6.42 -7.71 2.62
C TYR A 164 5.80 -8.31 1.36
N LEU A 165 6.15 -9.57 1.06
CA LEU A 165 5.64 -10.29 -0.11
C LEU A 165 4.44 -11.18 0.24
N ALA A 166 3.38 -11.09 -0.57
CA ALA A 166 2.19 -11.93 -0.48
C ALA A 166 2.26 -13.05 -1.51
N ALA A 167 2.30 -14.30 -1.04
CA ALA A 167 2.36 -15.49 -1.87
C ALA A 167 0.97 -15.91 -2.34
N ASN A 168 0.93 -16.43 -3.56
CA ASN A 168 -0.26 -16.96 -4.19
C ASN A 168 -0.58 -18.36 -3.64
N VAL A 169 -1.66 -18.49 -2.88
CA VAL A 169 -2.15 -19.79 -2.38
C VAL A 169 -3.19 -20.39 -3.32
N ARG A 170 -3.99 -19.54 -3.97
CA ARG A 170 -5.11 -19.96 -4.81
C ARG A 170 -4.71 -20.81 -6.00
N SER A 171 -3.67 -20.39 -6.74
CA SER A 171 -3.41 -20.91 -8.09
C SER A 171 -2.01 -21.47 -8.29
N LEU A 172 -1.12 -21.36 -7.31
CA LEU A 172 0.21 -21.97 -7.36
C LEU A 172 0.32 -23.13 -6.36
N PRO A 173 1.32 -24.02 -6.50
CA PRO A 173 1.65 -24.99 -5.48
C PRO A 173 2.50 -24.35 -4.38
N ALA A 174 2.50 -24.96 -3.18
CA ALA A 174 3.35 -24.56 -2.05
C ALA A 174 4.85 -24.47 -2.39
N GLU A 175 5.29 -25.20 -3.41
CA GLU A 175 6.64 -25.14 -3.94
C GLU A 175 7.08 -23.75 -4.40
N GLU A 176 6.16 -22.99 -4.98
CA GLU A 176 6.51 -21.65 -5.48
C GLU A 176 6.76 -20.66 -4.34
N LEU A 177 6.15 -20.85 -3.15
CA LEU A 177 6.48 -20.02 -1.99
C LEU A 177 7.94 -20.24 -1.56
N TYR A 178 8.36 -21.47 -1.27
CA TYR A 178 9.71 -21.67 -0.74
C TYR A 178 10.80 -21.37 -1.78
N ARG A 179 10.51 -21.55 -3.08
CA ARG A 179 11.41 -21.12 -4.16
C ARG A 179 11.51 -19.60 -4.22
N TRP A 180 10.41 -18.88 -4.03
CA TRP A 180 10.47 -17.42 -3.98
C TRP A 180 11.26 -16.92 -2.77
N VAL A 181 11.09 -17.57 -1.61
CA VAL A 181 11.91 -17.31 -0.40
C VAL A 181 13.39 -17.57 -0.68
N GLU A 182 13.74 -18.69 -1.32
CA GLU A 182 15.10 -19.02 -1.71
C GLU A 182 15.69 -17.97 -2.68
N TYR A 183 14.96 -17.61 -3.73
CA TYR A 183 15.37 -16.56 -4.67
C TYR A 183 15.66 -15.25 -3.96
N CYS A 184 14.80 -14.85 -3.02
CA CYS A 184 14.96 -13.60 -2.28
C CYS A 184 16.13 -13.64 -1.29
N ASN A 185 16.39 -14.76 -0.61
CA ASN A 185 17.19 -14.76 0.61
C ASN A 185 18.46 -15.62 0.56
N SER A 186 18.62 -16.51 -0.41
CA SER A 186 19.83 -17.35 -0.52
C SER A 186 21.09 -16.51 -0.77
N PRO A 187 22.22 -16.79 -0.09
CA PRO A 187 23.51 -16.18 -0.38
C PRO A 187 23.93 -16.31 -1.85
N ALA A 188 24.69 -15.34 -2.36
CA ALA A 188 25.18 -15.40 -3.73
C ALA A 188 26.03 -16.68 -3.96
N GLY A 189 25.81 -17.39 -5.07
CA GLY A 189 26.53 -18.60 -5.42
C GLY A 189 26.09 -19.87 -4.66
N SER A 190 25.06 -19.82 -3.80
CA SER A 190 24.64 -21.00 -3.04
C SER A 190 23.60 -21.86 -3.74
N THR A 191 22.74 -21.26 -4.58
CA THR A 191 21.69 -21.98 -5.32
C THR A 191 21.47 -21.37 -6.70
N THR A 192 20.88 -22.14 -7.61
CA THR A 192 20.50 -21.67 -8.96
C THR A 192 19.61 -20.42 -8.90
N LEU A 193 18.74 -20.31 -7.89
CA LEU A 193 17.88 -19.14 -7.70
C LEU A 193 18.66 -17.91 -7.22
N ALA A 194 19.68 -18.09 -6.38
CA ALA A 194 20.58 -17.01 -6.01
C ALA A 194 21.41 -16.53 -7.21
N ASP A 195 21.83 -17.45 -8.08
CA ASP A 195 22.55 -17.14 -9.31
C ASP A 195 21.66 -16.40 -10.31
N GLU A 196 20.39 -16.81 -10.45
CA GLU A 196 19.40 -16.12 -11.27
C GLU A 196 19.15 -14.68 -10.77
N ARG A 197 19.04 -14.49 -9.45
CA ARG A 197 18.95 -13.15 -8.82
C ARG A 197 20.21 -12.32 -9.11
N SER A 198 21.39 -12.94 -8.96
CA SER A 198 22.68 -12.30 -9.20
C SER A 198 22.85 -11.87 -10.65
N ALA A 199 22.46 -12.72 -11.60
CA ALA A 199 22.47 -12.44 -13.04
C ALA A 199 21.52 -11.28 -13.42
N ALA A 200 20.46 -11.07 -12.65
CA ALA A 200 19.57 -9.91 -12.79
C ALA A 200 20.16 -8.61 -12.18
N GLY A 201 21.41 -8.62 -11.72
CA GLY A 201 22.09 -7.46 -11.13
C GLY A 201 21.95 -7.34 -9.61
N PHE A 202 21.33 -8.32 -8.95
CA PHE A 202 21.06 -8.29 -7.51
C PHE A 202 21.83 -9.40 -6.78
N LYS A 203 23.14 -9.20 -6.66
CA LYS A 203 24.04 -10.17 -6.03
C LYS A 203 23.66 -10.47 -4.58
N GLU A 204 23.55 -9.43 -3.76
CA GLU A 204 23.24 -9.58 -2.33
C GLU A 204 21.79 -10.02 -2.11
N PRO A 205 21.52 -10.90 -1.13
CA PRO A 205 20.17 -11.25 -0.71
C PRO A 205 19.29 -10.03 -0.45
N PHE A 206 18.00 -10.18 -0.73
CA PHE A 206 16.98 -9.17 -0.46
C PHE A 206 16.62 -9.07 1.02
N ASN A 207 16.86 -10.12 1.81
CA ASN A 207 16.53 -10.20 3.23
C ASN A 207 15.05 -9.90 3.49
N VAL A 208 14.17 -10.51 2.68
CA VAL A 208 12.72 -10.41 2.85
C VAL A 208 12.31 -11.21 4.08
N ARG A 209 11.81 -10.49 5.09
CA ARG A 209 11.41 -11.05 6.39
C ARG A 209 9.92 -11.30 6.52
N TYR A 210 9.09 -10.53 5.80
CA TYR A 210 7.64 -10.61 5.91
C TYR A 210 7.05 -11.34 4.69
N TRP A 211 6.38 -12.45 4.96
CA TRP A 211 5.75 -13.29 3.96
C TRP A 211 4.30 -13.57 4.36
N GLY A 212 3.38 -13.29 3.45
CA GLY A 212 1.95 -13.54 3.62
C GLY A 212 1.60 -14.78 2.83
N VAL A 213 0.97 -15.75 3.47
CA VAL A 213 0.59 -17.02 2.83
C VAL A 213 -0.87 -16.90 2.39
N GLY A 214 -1.07 -16.40 1.18
CA GLY A 214 -2.38 -16.06 0.62
C GLY A 214 -2.87 -14.66 1.01
N ASN A 215 -3.88 -14.19 0.30
CA ASN A 215 -4.66 -12.98 0.56
C ASN A 215 -6.15 -13.27 0.44
N GLU A 216 -6.96 -12.85 1.42
CA GLU A 216 -8.42 -12.95 1.34
C GLU A 216 -8.91 -14.31 0.82
N SER A 217 -8.31 -15.37 1.37
CA SER A 217 -8.51 -16.76 0.93
C SER A 217 -9.98 -17.18 0.98
N TRP A 218 -10.79 -16.52 1.81
CA TRP A 218 -12.24 -16.70 1.92
C TRP A 218 -13.06 -16.05 0.80
N GLY A 219 -12.44 -15.23 -0.05
CA GLY A 219 -13.07 -14.55 -1.17
C GLY A 219 -12.25 -14.72 -2.44
N CYS A 220 -11.71 -13.62 -2.97
CA CYS A 220 -10.96 -13.63 -4.22
C CYS A 220 -9.76 -14.60 -4.22
N GLY A 221 -9.18 -14.89 -3.05
CA GLY A 221 -8.07 -15.83 -2.87
C GLY A 221 -8.46 -17.32 -2.88
N GLY A 222 -9.69 -17.69 -3.25
CA GLY A 222 -10.06 -19.08 -3.49
C GLY A 222 -11.40 -19.54 -2.92
N ASN A 223 -12.16 -18.67 -2.26
CA ASN A 223 -13.42 -18.98 -1.57
C ASN A 223 -13.30 -20.16 -0.58
N PHE A 224 -12.15 -20.29 0.06
CA PHE A 224 -11.91 -21.32 1.08
C PHE A 224 -12.75 -21.06 2.32
N THR A 225 -13.29 -22.12 2.91
CA THR A 225 -13.63 -22.12 4.33
C THR A 225 -12.37 -21.94 5.19
N ALA A 226 -12.55 -21.56 6.45
CA ALA A 226 -11.42 -21.41 7.38
C ALA A 226 -10.62 -22.72 7.54
N GLN A 227 -11.30 -23.87 7.52
CA GLN A 227 -10.69 -25.19 7.65
C GLN A 227 -9.85 -25.56 6.42
N GLU A 228 -10.37 -25.30 5.21
CA GLU A 228 -9.62 -25.53 3.97
C GLU A 228 -8.38 -24.65 3.91
N TYR A 229 -8.52 -23.35 4.21
CA TYR A 229 -7.37 -22.46 4.27
C TYR A 229 -6.34 -22.91 5.32
N ALA A 230 -6.76 -23.38 6.49
CA ALA A 230 -5.83 -23.88 7.50
C ALA A 230 -5.01 -25.09 7.01
N VAL A 231 -5.59 -25.96 6.18
CA VAL A 231 -4.87 -27.08 5.55
C VAL A 231 -3.86 -26.57 4.54
N GLU A 232 -4.25 -25.64 3.66
CA GLU A 232 -3.33 -25.05 2.68
C GLU A 232 -2.21 -24.24 3.33
N TYR A 233 -2.53 -23.41 4.33
CA TYR A 233 -1.54 -22.66 5.11
C TYR A 233 -0.50 -23.59 5.73
N ARG A 234 -0.94 -24.70 6.35
CA ARG A 234 -0.02 -25.71 6.87
C ARG A 234 0.85 -26.29 5.77
N ARG A 235 0.29 -26.66 4.61
CA ARG A 235 1.06 -27.17 3.46
C ARG A 235 2.14 -26.18 3.02
N TYR A 236 1.79 -24.91 2.86
CA TYR A 236 2.71 -23.85 2.43
C TYR A 236 3.82 -23.56 3.44
N THR A 237 3.51 -23.62 4.73
CA THR A 237 4.45 -23.29 5.82
C THR A 237 5.23 -24.48 6.35
N THR A 238 4.90 -25.72 5.94
CA THR A 238 5.52 -26.94 6.47
C THR A 238 7.03 -26.95 6.26
N TRP A 239 7.49 -26.49 5.10
CA TRP A 239 8.90 -26.38 4.80
C TRP A 239 9.18 -25.09 4.04
N VAL A 240 9.75 -24.12 4.76
CA VAL A 240 10.26 -22.87 4.20
C VAL A 240 11.72 -22.74 4.67
N PRO A 241 12.70 -22.62 3.76
CA PRO A 241 14.09 -22.52 4.15
C PRO A 241 14.35 -21.23 4.94
N GLY A 242 15.12 -21.37 6.02
CA GLY A 242 15.60 -20.24 6.81
C GLY A 242 16.93 -19.73 6.26
N PHE A 243 17.05 -18.42 6.14
CA PHE A 243 18.28 -17.72 5.78
C PHE A 243 18.54 -16.69 6.88
N GLY A 244 19.80 -16.59 7.30
CA GLY A 244 20.23 -15.83 8.50
C GLY A 244 19.74 -14.39 8.56
#